data_AF-A0A967RFR6-F1
#
_entry.id   AF-A0A967RFR6-F1
#
_cell.length_a   1.000
_cell.length_b   1.000
_cell.length_c   1.000
_cell.angle_alpha   90.00
_cell.angle_beta   90.00
_cell.angle_gamma   90.00
#
_symmetry.space_group_name_H-M   'P 1'
#
loop_
_entity.id
_entity.type
_entity.pdbx_description
1 polymer ?
#
loop_
_entity_poly.entity_id
_entity_poly.type
_entity_poly.pdbx_seq_one_letter_code
_entity_poly.pdbx_strand_id
1 'polypeptide(L)'
;AIGYAHYDLNRAQQEILSLFENQWPNGMVPQIIFNPEALGHYFPEPDFWQVPDGRLTSGITMPPLHAIACRRLHEKAKDKDGAREFLKLLFPKLIASHRYLYKFRDPEGTGLVYIRHPWESGVDNSPAWDRPLREIQIDKGKLPSYERKDLQHGIPADQRPSDDDYDRYVYLVDLFRRLKYEEKGIYEECPFLIQDLLFNSILCRANHDLLEIGKVLKEDTAEVQGWVDQTSRAISERLWCERCKQFEDMDLSEGKPLHTATAANFMPLFAGAASKSQAEIMYETLNSVSFCALHQGNCFTIPNYDMTRDDFDPKNYWRGPVWININWMLSQGLTGYGY
;
A
#
# COMPACT_ATOMS: atom_id res chain seq x y z
N ALA A 1 -5.20 -0.15 -15.29
CA ALA A 1 -4.32 0.62 -16.20
C ALA A 1 -3.17 -0.22 -16.80
N ILE A 2 -2.20 -0.72 -16.02
CA ILE A 2 -1.00 -1.41 -16.57
C ILE A 2 -1.35 -2.58 -17.50
N GLY A 3 -2.33 -3.43 -17.13
CA GLY A 3 -2.80 -4.52 -17.99
C GLY A 3 -3.41 -4.04 -19.32
N TYR A 4 -4.31 -3.06 -19.27
CA TYR A 4 -4.93 -2.45 -20.46
C TYR A 4 -3.88 -1.89 -21.44
N ALA A 5 -2.77 -1.33 -20.95
CA ALA A 5 -1.74 -0.72 -21.79
C ALA A 5 -1.11 -1.68 -22.82
N HIS A 6 -1.30 -2.99 -22.68
CA HIS A 6 -0.86 -3.99 -23.66
C HIS A 6 -1.72 -4.05 -24.93
N TYR A 7 -2.98 -3.62 -24.87
CA TYR A 7 -3.92 -3.74 -26.00
C TYR A 7 -4.83 -2.51 -26.22
N ASP A 8 -5.06 -1.70 -25.19
CA ASP A 8 -5.85 -0.48 -25.24
C ASP A 8 -5.26 0.60 -24.31
N LEU A 9 -4.39 1.43 -24.87
CA LEU A 9 -3.73 2.52 -24.13
C LEU A 9 -4.72 3.62 -23.72
N ASN A 10 -5.72 3.91 -24.55
CA ASN A 10 -6.71 4.96 -24.25
C ASN A 10 -7.55 4.56 -23.04
N ARG A 11 -8.01 3.29 -23.00
CA ARG A 11 -8.68 2.75 -21.81
C ARG A 11 -7.77 2.77 -20.59
N ALA A 12 -6.49 2.42 -20.76
CA ALA A 12 -5.53 2.45 -19.65
C ALA A 12 -5.36 3.86 -19.04
N GLN A 13 -5.30 4.90 -19.88
CA GLN A 13 -5.22 6.30 -19.45
C GLN A 13 -6.52 6.77 -18.78
N GLN A 14 -7.68 6.39 -19.32
CA GLN A 14 -8.99 6.70 -18.72
C GLN A 14 -9.14 6.13 -17.31
N GLU A 15 -8.63 4.94 -17.03
CA GLU A 15 -8.64 4.38 -15.66
C GLU A 15 -7.89 5.28 -14.66
N ILE A 16 -6.72 5.79 -15.06
CA ILE A 16 -5.95 6.71 -14.21
C ILE A 16 -6.68 8.05 -14.07
N LEU A 17 -7.22 8.58 -15.16
CA LEU A 17 -7.95 9.86 -15.13
C LEU A 17 -9.16 9.80 -14.19
N SER A 18 -10.00 8.75 -14.30
CA SER A 18 -11.18 8.55 -13.44
C SER A 18 -10.80 8.50 -11.95
N LEU A 19 -9.68 7.86 -11.62
CA LEU A 19 -9.16 7.84 -10.25
C LEU A 19 -8.80 9.25 -9.75
N PHE A 20 -8.07 10.02 -10.57
CA PHE A 20 -7.55 11.33 -10.22
C PHE A 20 -8.55 12.49 -10.39
N GLU A 21 -9.73 12.23 -10.95
CA GLU A 21 -10.90 13.12 -10.89
C GLU A 21 -11.49 13.19 -9.47
N ASN A 22 -11.30 12.12 -8.69
CA ASN A 22 -11.79 12.01 -7.32
C ASN A 22 -10.70 12.22 -6.25
N GLN A 23 -9.53 12.73 -6.66
CA GLN A 23 -8.50 13.18 -5.73
C GLN A 23 -9.05 14.29 -4.83
N TRP A 24 -8.80 14.19 -3.53
CA TRP A 24 -9.24 15.17 -2.55
C TRP A 24 -8.47 16.49 -2.69
N PRO A 25 -9.05 17.63 -2.25
CA PRO A 25 -8.40 18.95 -2.36
C PRO A 25 -7.05 19.04 -1.64
N ASN A 26 -6.83 18.23 -0.59
CA ASN A 26 -5.55 18.16 0.14
C ASN A 26 -4.49 17.30 -0.57
N GLY A 27 -4.82 16.65 -1.69
CA GLY A 27 -3.95 15.77 -2.46
C GLY A 27 -4.18 14.27 -2.25
N MET A 28 -4.95 13.85 -1.24
CA MET A 28 -5.20 12.43 -0.99
C MET A 28 -5.91 11.77 -2.19
N VAL A 29 -5.41 10.61 -2.61
CA VAL A 29 -6.12 9.74 -3.55
C VAL A 29 -6.80 8.64 -2.74
N PRO A 30 -8.15 8.61 -2.68
CA PRO A 30 -8.85 7.64 -1.85
C PRO A 30 -8.69 6.21 -2.38
N GLN A 31 -8.73 5.24 -1.49
CA GLN A 31 -8.69 3.80 -1.83
C GLN A 31 -9.85 3.38 -2.73
N ILE A 32 -11.05 3.90 -2.47
CA ILE A 32 -12.28 3.52 -3.17
C ILE A 32 -12.95 4.76 -3.72
N ILE A 33 -13.39 4.67 -4.97
CA ILE A 33 -14.35 5.57 -5.59
C ILE A 33 -15.59 4.73 -5.88
N PHE A 34 -16.72 5.11 -5.29
CA PHE A 34 -17.95 4.36 -5.40
C PHE A 34 -18.72 4.77 -6.65
N ASN A 35 -19.15 3.77 -7.43
CA ASN A 35 -20.09 4.01 -8.51
C ASN A 35 -21.50 4.20 -7.91
N PRO A 36 -22.15 5.37 -8.07
CA PRO A 36 -23.49 5.61 -7.54
C PRO A 36 -24.54 4.63 -8.07
N GLU A 37 -24.31 4.03 -9.24
CA GLU A 37 -25.22 3.06 -9.87
C GLU A 37 -25.06 1.63 -9.28
N ALA A 38 -24.05 1.38 -8.44
CA ALA A 38 -23.71 0.06 -7.92
C ALA A 38 -23.62 0.00 -6.38
N LEU A 39 -24.21 0.97 -5.68
CA LEU A 39 -24.28 0.98 -4.21
C LEU A 39 -25.20 -0.14 -3.68
N GLY A 40 -24.97 -0.54 -2.42
CA GLY A 40 -25.72 -1.58 -1.69
C GLY A 40 -25.08 -2.97 -1.73
N HIS A 41 -23.91 -3.11 -2.35
CA HIS A 41 -23.24 -4.39 -2.59
C HIS A 41 -21.87 -4.51 -1.92
N TYR A 42 -21.38 -3.43 -1.31
CA TYR A 42 -20.13 -3.40 -0.57
C TYR A 42 -20.36 -2.82 0.83
N PHE A 43 -19.51 -3.19 1.78
CA PHE A 43 -19.46 -2.53 3.08
C PHE A 43 -18.00 -2.43 3.52
N PRO A 44 -17.53 -1.28 4.04
CA PRO A 44 -18.27 -0.02 4.23
C PRO A 44 -18.45 0.81 2.95
N GLU A 45 -19.62 1.45 2.82
CA GLU A 45 -20.04 2.28 1.68
C GLU A 45 -20.14 3.78 2.05
N PRO A 46 -20.45 4.71 1.11
CA PRO A 46 -20.44 6.15 1.37
C PRO A 46 -21.28 6.60 2.58
N ASP A 47 -22.37 5.90 2.87
CA ASP A 47 -23.26 6.17 4.00
C ASP A 47 -22.59 5.91 5.37
N PHE A 48 -21.64 4.96 5.40
CA PHE A 48 -20.81 4.66 6.55
C PHE A 48 -19.55 5.53 6.59
N TRP A 49 -18.89 5.71 5.44
CA TRP A 49 -17.70 6.55 5.33
C TRP A 49 -18.02 8.02 5.65
N GLN A 50 -19.14 8.58 5.20
CA GLN A 50 -19.54 9.96 5.55
C GLN A 50 -18.41 11.00 5.36
N VAL A 51 -17.65 10.84 4.28
CA VAL A 51 -16.54 11.76 3.97
C VAL A 51 -17.07 13.19 3.72
N PRO A 52 -16.25 14.23 3.95
CA PRO A 52 -16.70 15.61 3.78
C PRO A 52 -17.13 15.90 2.34
N ASP A 53 -17.96 16.93 2.18
CA ASP A 53 -18.51 17.39 0.89
C ASP A 53 -19.38 16.37 0.13
N GLY A 54 -19.78 15.27 0.76
CA GLY A 54 -20.65 14.26 0.16
C GLY A 54 -20.02 13.47 -1.00
N ARG A 55 -18.68 13.44 -1.06
CA ARG A 55 -17.94 12.67 -2.09
C ARG A 55 -18.25 11.18 -1.95
N LEU A 56 -18.42 10.50 -3.08
CA LEU A 56 -18.61 9.05 -3.11
C LEU A 56 -17.25 8.35 -3.12
N THR A 57 -16.47 8.55 -2.07
CA THR A 57 -15.14 7.91 -1.90
C THR A 57 -14.99 7.36 -0.48
N SER A 58 -14.02 6.46 -0.27
CA SER A 58 -13.56 6.17 1.09
C SER A 58 -12.76 7.36 1.65
N GLY A 59 -12.47 7.31 2.96
CA GLY A 59 -11.71 8.36 3.68
C GLY A 59 -10.25 7.99 4.02
N ILE A 60 -9.74 6.95 3.37
CA ILE A 60 -8.38 6.42 3.57
C ILE A 60 -7.69 6.22 2.21
N THR A 61 -6.36 6.16 2.20
CA THR A 61 -5.52 6.03 0.99
C THR A 61 -5.12 4.56 0.71
N MET A 62 -4.33 4.34 -0.34
CA MET A 62 -3.66 3.07 -0.68
C MET A 62 -2.20 3.32 -1.11
N PRO A 63 -1.37 2.27 -1.25
CA PRO A 63 0.00 2.41 -1.72
C PRO A 63 0.06 3.10 -3.10
N PRO A 64 0.92 4.12 -3.29
CA PRO A 64 0.84 5.05 -4.42
C PRO A 64 1.50 4.50 -5.71
N LEU A 65 0.93 3.44 -6.30
CA LEU A 65 1.42 2.82 -7.55
C LEU A 65 1.23 3.70 -8.81
N HIS A 66 0.64 4.88 -8.67
CA HIS A 66 0.14 5.70 -9.78
C HIS A 66 1.24 6.22 -10.71
N ALA A 67 2.35 6.73 -10.17
CA ALA A 67 3.46 7.21 -11.00
C ALA A 67 4.11 6.06 -11.78
N ILE A 68 4.20 4.88 -11.17
CA ILE A 68 4.70 3.65 -11.80
C ILE A 68 3.82 3.25 -12.98
N ALA A 69 2.49 3.30 -12.79
CA ALA A 69 1.54 3.03 -13.87
C ALA A 69 1.67 4.05 -15.00
N CYS A 70 1.69 5.36 -14.68
CA CYS A 70 1.83 6.43 -15.68
C CYS A 70 3.12 6.30 -16.51
N ARG A 71 4.26 6.03 -15.87
CA ARG A 71 5.53 5.78 -16.55
C ARG A 71 5.44 4.60 -17.50
N ARG A 72 4.89 3.47 -17.04
CA ARG A 72 4.72 2.26 -17.88
C ARG A 72 3.81 2.49 -19.08
N LEU A 73 2.72 3.24 -18.90
CA LEU A 73 1.82 3.63 -20.00
C LEU A 73 2.59 4.45 -21.06
N HIS A 74 3.38 5.44 -20.62
CA HIS A 74 4.22 6.24 -21.53
C HIS A 74 5.28 5.41 -22.26
N GLU A 75 5.94 4.47 -21.57
CA GLU A 75 6.92 3.55 -22.18
C GLU A 75 6.28 2.69 -23.28
N LYS A 76 5.06 2.20 -23.04
CA LYS A 76 4.29 1.38 -23.99
C LYS A 76 3.63 2.16 -25.13
N ALA A 77 3.50 3.47 -24.99
CA ALA A 77 2.79 4.28 -25.98
C ALA A 77 3.50 4.30 -27.34
N LYS A 78 2.72 4.12 -28.41
CA LYS A 78 3.18 4.32 -29.80
C LYS A 78 3.20 5.80 -30.15
N ASP A 79 2.13 6.51 -29.80
CA ASP A 79 2.07 7.96 -29.86
C ASP A 79 2.77 8.57 -28.64
N LYS A 80 4.01 9.04 -28.83
CA LYS A 80 4.82 9.63 -27.76
C LYS A 80 4.35 11.02 -27.36
N ASP A 81 3.83 11.81 -28.31
CA ASP A 81 3.36 13.17 -28.02
C ASP A 81 2.07 13.12 -27.20
N GLY A 82 1.10 12.29 -27.60
CA GLY A 82 -0.13 12.08 -26.83
C GLY A 82 0.13 11.51 -25.44
N ALA A 83 1.06 10.56 -25.31
CA ALA A 83 1.46 10.04 -24.00
C ALA A 83 2.16 11.08 -23.13
N ARG A 84 2.95 11.98 -23.73
CA ARG A 84 3.57 13.09 -23.01
C ARG A 84 2.52 14.10 -22.53
N GLU A 85 1.50 14.42 -23.32
CA GLU A 85 0.41 15.30 -22.88
C GLU A 85 -0.44 14.67 -21.77
N PHE A 86 -0.67 13.35 -21.81
CA PHE A 86 -1.25 12.62 -20.69
C PHE A 86 -0.40 12.76 -19.41
N LEU A 87 0.92 12.57 -19.51
CA LEU A 87 1.81 12.78 -18.36
C LEU A 87 1.76 14.21 -17.84
N LYS A 88 1.75 15.21 -18.74
CA LYS A 88 1.65 16.63 -18.38
C LYS A 88 0.38 16.94 -17.59
N LEU A 89 -0.74 16.32 -17.97
CA LEU A 89 -2.02 16.45 -17.26
C LEU A 89 -1.96 15.82 -15.85
N LEU A 90 -1.34 14.64 -15.72
CA LEU A 90 -1.31 13.89 -14.45
C LEU A 90 -0.21 14.34 -13.49
N PHE A 91 0.91 14.85 -13.99
CA PHE A 91 2.08 15.19 -13.17
C PHE A 91 1.76 16.07 -11.95
N PRO A 92 1.05 17.22 -12.07
CA PRO A 92 0.72 18.03 -10.88
C PRO A 92 -0.16 17.29 -9.87
N LYS A 93 -1.02 16.38 -10.33
CA LYS A 93 -1.89 15.56 -9.46
C LYS A 93 -1.11 14.47 -8.73
N LEU A 94 -0.16 13.83 -9.41
CA LEU A 94 0.78 12.88 -8.80
C LEU A 94 1.64 13.57 -7.74
N ILE A 95 2.20 14.74 -8.06
CA ILE A 95 2.97 15.55 -7.12
C ILE A 95 2.12 15.93 -5.90
N ALA A 96 0.87 16.36 -6.09
CA ALA A 96 -0.04 16.66 -4.99
C ALA A 96 -0.31 15.43 -4.09
N SER A 97 -0.45 14.24 -4.70
CA SER A 97 -0.63 12.98 -3.96
C SER A 97 0.59 12.60 -3.13
N HIS A 98 1.79 12.72 -3.69
CA HIS A 98 3.01 12.42 -2.94
C HIS A 98 3.27 13.47 -1.85
N ARG A 99 3.04 14.76 -2.15
CA ARG A 99 3.14 15.82 -1.16
C ARG A 99 2.14 15.65 -0.02
N TYR A 100 0.92 15.17 -0.29
CA TYR A 100 -0.04 14.79 0.76
C TYR A 100 0.58 13.75 1.72
N LEU A 101 1.16 12.67 1.16
CA LEU A 101 1.77 11.61 1.96
C LEU A 101 2.91 12.14 2.84
N TYR A 102 3.89 12.86 2.28
CA TYR A 102 4.99 13.40 3.09
C TYR A 102 4.53 14.46 4.10
N LYS A 103 3.54 15.29 3.74
CA LYS A 103 3.08 16.37 4.63
C LYS A 103 2.25 15.87 5.80
N PHE A 104 1.34 14.93 5.55
CA PHE A 104 0.33 14.52 6.52
C PHE A 104 0.56 13.14 7.11
N ARG A 105 1.30 12.28 6.42
CA ARG A 105 1.62 10.93 6.88
C ARG A 105 3.06 10.78 7.37
N ASP A 106 3.88 11.83 7.29
CA ASP A 106 5.21 11.89 7.93
C ASP A 106 5.41 13.26 8.62
N PRO A 107 4.58 13.58 9.64
CA PRO A 107 4.61 14.89 10.29
C PRO A 107 5.95 15.20 11.00
N GLU A 108 6.73 14.17 11.32
CA GLU A 108 8.05 14.29 11.95
C GLU A 108 9.21 14.37 10.94
N GLY A 109 8.94 14.27 9.62
CA GLY A 109 9.97 14.34 8.59
C GLY A 109 11.00 13.21 8.69
N THR A 110 10.54 12.01 9.04
CA THR A 110 11.38 10.81 9.22
C THR A 110 11.83 10.18 7.91
N GLY A 111 11.16 10.50 6.80
CA GLY A 111 11.30 9.83 5.51
C GLY A 111 10.38 8.62 5.34
N LEU A 112 9.56 8.30 6.33
CA LEU A 112 8.67 7.14 6.32
C LEU A 112 7.25 7.58 6.66
N VAL A 113 6.34 7.31 5.74
CA VAL A 113 4.93 7.63 5.93
C VAL A 113 4.23 6.55 6.74
N TYR A 114 3.28 6.93 7.59
CA TYR A 114 2.45 5.98 8.32
C TYR A 114 1.13 5.68 7.59
N ILE A 115 0.67 4.45 7.74
CA ILE A 115 -0.72 4.04 7.54
C ILE A 115 -1.47 4.15 8.87
N ARG A 116 -2.75 4.53 8.78
CA ARG A 116 -3.65 4.67 9.94
C ARG A 116 -4.75 3.62 10.00
N HIS A 117 -4.82 2.76 9.00
CA HIS A 117 -5.78 1.68 8.92
C HIS A 117 -5.15 0.50 8.16
N PRO A 118 -5.33 -0.77 8.57
CA PRO A 118 -4.78 -1.93 7.87
C PRO A 118 -5.09 -1.95 6.37
N TRP A 119 -6.32 -1.62 5.98
CA TRP A 119 -6.72 -1.45 4.58
C TRP A 119 -5.85 -0.49 3.76
N GLU A 120 -5.18 0.50 4.36
CA GLU A 120 -4.27 1.40 3.62
C GLU A 120 -2.99 0.70 3.17
N SER A 121 -2.61 -0.43 3.78
CA SER A 121 -1.48 -1.26 3.33
C SER A 121 -1.79 -2.02 2.05
N GLY A 122 -3.07 -2.29 1.79
CA GLY A 122 -3.52 -3.25 0.79
C GLY A 122 -3.34 -4.72 1.17
N VAL A 123 -2.86 -5.01 2.38
CA VAL A 123 -2.71 -6.36 2.96
C VAL A 123 -3.54 -6.52 4.25
N ASP A 124 -4.86 -6.39 4.10
CA ASP A 124 -5.85 -6.13 5.16
C ASP A 124 -5.67 -6.92 6.46
N ASN A 125 -5.52 -8.24 6.39
CA ASN A 125 -5.38 -9.12 7.55
C ASN A 125 -4.00 -9.79 7.62
N SER A 126 -2.98 -9.09 7.11
CA SER A 126 -1.60 -9.49 7.30
C SER A 126 -1.34 -9.75 8.80
N PRO A 127 -0.61 -10.82 9.16
CA PRO A 127 -0.21 -11.08 10.54
C PRO A 127 0.57 -9.91 11.18
N ALA A 128 1.16 -9.01 10.37
CA ALA A 128 1.81 -7.78 10.84
C ALA A 128 0.89 -6.91 11.70
N TRP A 129 -0.42 -6.91 11.40
CA TRP A 129 -1.39 -6.03 12.05
C TRP A 129 -2.00 -6.65 13.32
N ASP A 130 -1.76 -7.93 13.58
CA ASP A 130 -2.40 -8.69 14.66
C ASP A 130 -2.19 -8.07 16.03
N ARG A 131 -0.95 -7.74 16.36
CA ARG A 131 -0.62 -7.15 17.66
C ARG A 131 -1.17 -5.72 17.76
N PRO A 132 -0.87 -4.79 16.83
CA PRO A 132 -1.45 -3.45 16.86
C PRO A 132 -2.98 -3.44 16.95
N LEU A 133 -3.67 -4.31 16.19
CA LEU A 133 -5.13 -4.40 16.24
C LEU A 133 -5.61 -4.93 17.58
N ARG A 134 -5.09 -6.05 18.08
CA ARG A 134 -5.52 -6.63 19.37
C ARG A 134 -5.38 -5.66 20.54
N GLU A 135 -4.36 -4.81 20.51
CA GLU A 135 -4.09 -3.80 21.54
C GLU A 135 -5.15 -2.68 21.56
N ILE A 136 -5.84 -2.42 20.43
CA ILE A 136 -6.96 -1.47 20.38
C ILE A 136 -8.11 -1.98 21.25
N GLN A 137 -8.35 -1.28 22.35
CA GLN A 137 -9.49 -1.52 23.23
C GLN A 137 -10.73 -0.81 22.68
N ILE A 138 -11.74 -1.60 22.29
CA ILE A 138 -13.00 -1.09 21.75
C ILE A 138 -14.17 -1.41 22.69
N ASP A 139 -15.07 -0.45 22.84
CA ASP A 139 -16.38 -0.66 23.47
C ASP A 139 -17.37 -1.09 22.38
N LYS A 140 -17.59 -2.40 22.22
CA LYS A 140 -18.47 -2.95 21.17
C LYS A 140 -19.90 -2.40 21.26
N GLY A 141 -20.35 -1.98 22.45
CA GLY A 141 -21.67 -1.36 22.63
C GLY A 141 -21.78 0.06 22.07
N LYS A 142 -20.65 0.71 21.77
CA LYS A 142 -20.58 2.04 21.13
C LYS A 142 -20.26 1.98 19.65
N LEU A 143 -19.95 0.80 19.11
CA LEU A 143 -19.73 0.67 17.68
C LEU A 143 -21.03 0.97 16.93
N PRO A 144 -20.95 1.69 15.80
CA PRO A 144 -22.09 1.85 14.92
C PRO A 144 -22.56 0.48 14.43
N SER A 145 -23.86 0.27 14.33
CA SER A 145 -24.39 -0.99 13.77
C SER A 145 -23.96 -1.15 12.31
N TYR A 146 -23.54 -2.36 11.94
CA TYR A 146 -23.16 -2.69 10.57
C TYR A 146 -23.46 -4.17 10.25
N GLU A 147 -23.50 -4.48 8.96
CA GLU A 147 -23.62 -5.85 8.45
C GLU A 147 -22.52 -6.09 7.43
N ARG A 148 -21.70 -7.13 7.64
CA ARG A 148 -20.66 -7.53 6.70
C ARG A 148 -21.26 -8.02 5.39
N LYS A 149 -20.82 -7.45 4.26
CA LYS A 149 -21.23 -7.88 2.92
C LYS A 149 -20.21 -8.81 2.25
N ASP A 150 -19.00 -8.91 2.79
CA ASP A 150 -17.92 -9.70 2.20
C ASP A 150 -18.03 -11.21 2.40
N LEU A 151 -18.95 -11.66 3.26
CA LEU A 151 -19.33 -13.07 3.44
C LEU A 151 -20.49 -13.48 2.52
N GLN A 152 -21.04 -12.53 1.74
CA GLN A 152 -22.08 -12.82 0.76
C GLN A 152 -21.48 -13.52 -0.47
N HIS A 153 -22.33 -14.07 -1.33
CA HIS A 153 -21.95 -14.78 -2.55
C HIS A 153 -21.16 -16.10 -2.37
N GLY A 154 -21.24 -16.72 -1.18
CA GLY A 154 -20.73 -18.08 -0.96
C GLY A 154 -19.23 -18.17 -0.71
N ILE A 155 -18.58 -17.06 -0.35
CA ILE A 155 -17.18 -17.04 0.09
C ILE A 155 -17.11 -17.65 1.50
N PRO A 156 -16.31 -18.71 1.73
CA PRO A 156 -16.15 -19.29 3.05
C PRO A 156 -15.57 -18.31 4.07
N ALA A 157 -16.12 -18.29 5.28
CA ALA A 157 -15.72 -17.34 6.33
C ALA A 157 -14.25 -17.50 6.77
N ASP A 158 -13.69 -18.72 6.67
CA ASP A 158 -12.28 -19.02 6.95
C ASP A 158 -11.31 -18.42 5.92
N GLN A 159 -11.82 -17.91 4.80
CA GLN A 159 -11.03 -17.19 3.77
C GLN A 159 -11.05 -15.67 3.95
N ARG A 160 -11.67 -15.15 5.01
CA ARG A 160 -11.86 -13.72 5.26
C ARG A 160 -11.40 -13.32 6.67
N PRO A 161 -11.19 -12.03 6.95
CA PRO A 161 -10.93 -11.55 8.30
C PRO A 161 -12.07 -11.91 9.26
N SER A 162 -11.75 -12.06 10.55
CA SER A 162 -12.73 -12.39 11.58
C SER A 162 -13.66 -11.20 11.89
N ASP A 163 -14.76 -11.47 12.60
CA ASP A 163 -15.64 -10.38 13.05
C ASP A 163 -14.94 -9.44 14.04
N ASP A 164 -14.00 -9.97 14.84
CA ASP A 164 -13.21 -9.17 15.78
C ASP A 164 -12.22 -8.23 15.08
N ASP A 165 -11.72 -8.65 13.90
CA ASP A 165 -10.94 -7.78 13.01
C ASP A 165 -11.84 -6.68 12.43
N TYR A 166 -13.03 -7.04 11.94
CA TYR A 166 -13.99 -6.09 11.37
C TYR A 166 -14.47 -5.05 12.38
N ASP A 167 -14.71 -5.45 13.64
CA ASP A 167 -15.07 -4.52 14.72
C ASP A 167 -14.01 -3.42 14.87
N ARG A 168 -12.72 -3.76 14.71
CA ARG A 168 -11.62 -2.79 14.78
C ARG A 168 -11.47 -1.97 13.52
N TYR A 169 -11.72 -2.55 12.35
CA TYR A 169 -11.76 -1.79 11.10
C TYR A 169 -12.87 -0.73 11.15
N VAL A 170 -14.07 -1.14 11.57
CA VAL A 170 -15.22 -0.26 11.78
C VAL A 170 -14.93 0.81 12.83
N TYR A 171 -14.30 0.44 13.95
CA TYR A 171 -13.88 1.40 14.97
C TYR A 171 -12.96 2.50 14.39
N LEU A 172 -11.95 2.14 13.62
CA LEU A 172 -11.01 3.10 13.03
C LEU A 172 -11.72 4.04 12.05
N VAL A 173 -12.61 3.50 11.20
CA VAL A 173 -13.43 4.34 10.32
C VAL A 173 -14.37 5.26 11.11
N ASP A 174 -15.00 4.77 12.19
CA ASP A 174 -15.81 5.59 13.10
C ASP A 174 -15.00 6.74 13.73
N LEU A 175 -13.76 6.46 14.14
CA LEU A 175 -12.85 7.47 14.67
C LEU A 175 -12.60 8.57 13.62
N PHE A 176 -12.30 8.19 12.37
CA PHE A 176 -12.01 9.15 11.31
C PHE A 176 -13.22 10.04 10.98
N ARG A 177 -14.44 9.48 10.93
CA ARG A 177 -15.65 10.28 10.70
C ARG A 177 -15.94 11.24 11.87
N ARG A 178 -15.73 10.81 13.13
CA ARG A 178 -15.91 11.67 14.32
C ARG A 178 -14.93 12.84 14.31
N LEU A 179 -13.72 12.61 13.79
CA LEU A 179 -12.69 13.62 13.58
C LEU A 179 -12.82 14.37 12.24
N LYS A 180 -13.89 14.11 11.48
CA LYS A 180 -14.19 14.76 10.18
C LYS A 180 -13.04 14.67 9.17
N TYR A 181 -12.26 13.59 9.24
CA TYR A 181 -11.11 13.37 8.37
C TYR A 181 -10.00 14.44 8.49
N GLU A 182 -9.91 15.13 9.63
CA GLU A 182 -8.85 16.09 9.90
C GLU A 182 -7.54 15.34 10.24
N GLU A 183 -6.50 15.58 9.43
CA GLU A 183 -5.26 14.81 9.48
C GLU A 183 -4.54 14.91 10.83
N LYS A 184 -4.47 16.11 11.42
CA LYS A 184 -3.79 16.32 12.69
C LYS A 184 -4.52 15.60 13.83
N GLY A 185 -5.82 15.77 13.94
CA GLY A 185 -6.63 15.09 14.96
C GLY A 185 -6.55 13.57 14.83
N ILE A 186 -6.52 13.04 13.60
CA ILE A 186 -6.34 11.60 13.38
C ILE A 186 -4.94 11.14 13.81
N TYR A 187 -3.89 11.89 13.50
CA TYR A 187 -2.55 11.57 13.98
C TYR A 187 -2.46 11.56 15.51
N GLU A 188 -3.16 12.47 16.19
CA GLU A 188 -3.15 12.58 17.66
C GLU A 188 -3.97 11.49 18.37
N GLU A 189 -5.06 11.00 17.75
CA GLU A 189 -6.05 10.12 18.40
C GLU A 189 -6.04 8.67 17.89
N CYS A 190 -5.46 8.40 16.71
CA CYS A 190 -5.52 7.07 16.10
C CYS A 190 -4.60 6.08 16.82
N PRO A 191 -5.12 4.96 17.35
CA PRO A 191 -4.31 3.97 18.05
C PRO A 191 -3.51 3.06 17.10
N PHE A 192 -3.81 3.10 15.80
CA PHE A 192 -3.12 2.33 14.77
C PHE A 192 -2.32 3.30 13.89
N LEU A 193 -1.01 3.39 14.10
CA LEU A 193 -0.11 4.22 13.29
C LEU A 193 1.13 3.39 12.97
N ILE A 194 1.28 2.97 11.71
CA ILE A 194 2.36 2.05 11.32
C ILE A 194 3.12 2.61 10.13
N GLN A 195 4.45 2.68 10.24
CA GLN A 195 5.31 2.85 9.07
C GLN A 195 5.44 1.51 8.35
N ASP A 196 4.53 1.31 7.39
CA ASP A 196 4.40 0.08 6.60
C ASP A 196 5.48 0.01 5.50
N LEU A 197 6.23 -1.09 5.49
CA LEU A 197 7.27 -1.40 4.52
C LEU A 197 6.76 -1.48 3.09
N LEU A 198 5.64 -2.16 2.84
CA LEU A 198 5.08 -2.30 1.50
C LEU A 198 4.70 -0.92 0.97
N PHE A 199 4.00 -0.13 1.78
CA PHE A 199 3.59 1.23 1.42
C PHE A 199 4.78 2.12 1.10
N ASN A 200 5.76 2.19 2.02
CA ASN A 200 6.94 3.04 1.86
C ASN A 200 7.83 2.58 0.70
N SER A 201 7.95 1.28 0.47
CA SER A 201 8.70 0.74 -0.67
C SER A 201 8.05 1.12 -2.01
N ILE A 202 6.72 1.02 -2.10
CA ILE A 202 5.96 1.47 -3.27
C ILE A 202 6.11 2.97 -3.46
N LEU A 203 5.99 3.77 -2.40
CA LEU A 203 6.18 5.22 -2.45
C LEU A 203 7.58 5.59 -2.95
N CYS A 204 8.62 4.95 -2.41
CA CYS A 204 10.00 5.16 -2.84
C CYS A 204 10.17 4.86 -4.34
N ARG A 205 9.66 3.71 -4.79
CA ARG A 205 9.68 3.36 -6.22
C ARG A 205 8.90 4.36 -7.08
N ALA A 206 7.73 4.80 -6.61
CA ALA A 206 6.90 5.76 -7.31
C ALA A 206 7.58 7.13 -7.40
N ASN A 207 8.36 7.56 -6.39
CA ASN A 207 9.17 8.76 -6.46
C ASN A 207 10.26 8.66 -7.54
N HIS A 208 10.95 7.52 -7.66
CA HIS A 208 11.88 7.30 -8.75
C HIS A 208 11.19 7.42 -10.12
N ASP A 209 9.99 6.87 -10.26
CA ASP A 209 9.23 6.98 -11.50
C ASP A 209 8.72 8.41 -11.77
N LEU A 210 8.48 9.21 -10.72
CA LEU A 210 8.21 10.65 -10.85
C LEU A 210 9.43 11.44 -11.35
N LEU A 211 10.65 11.08 -10.92
CA LEU A 211 11.87 11.70 -11.45
C LEU A 211 11.98 11.46 -12.96
N GLU A 212 11.70 10.23 -13.42
CA GLU A 212 11.73 9.90 -14.84
C GLU A 212 10.63 10.62 -15.63
N ILE A 213 9.41 10.73 -15.08
CA ILE A 213 8.34 11.52 -15.68
C ILE A 213 8.75 13.00 -15.76
N GLY A 214 9.33 13.57 -14.71
CA GLY A 214 9.80 14.95 -14.71
C GLY A 214 10.86 15.23 -15.77
N LYS A 215 11.79 14.29 -16.01
CA LYS A 215 12.76 14.38 -17.13
C LYS A 215 12.07 14.42 -18.49
N VAL A 216 11.07 13.55 -18.72
CA VAL A 216 10.30 13.53 -19.98
C VAL A 216 9.55 14.85 -20.21
N LEU A 217 9.01 15.43 -19.14
CA LEU A 217 8.26 16.68 -19.21
C LEU A 217 9.14 17.93 -19.21
N LYS A 218 10.39 17.81 -18.73
CA LYS A 218 11.32 18.91 -18.42
C LYS A 218 10.83 19.79 -17.27
N GLU A 219 10.25 19.16 -16.26
CA GLU A 219 9.78 19.81 -15.02
C GLU A 219 10.88 19.79 -13.95
N ASP A 220 10.82 20.72 -12.99
CA ASP A 220 11.69 20.69 -11.81
C ASP A 220 11.26 19.55 -10.86
N THR A 221 12.24 18.74 -10.46
CA THR A 221 12.03 17.58 -9.59
C THR A 221 12.91 17.59 -8.34
N ALA A 222 13.43 18.74 -7.92
CA ALA A 222 14.27 18.85 -6.72
C ALA A 222 13.56 18.32 -5.46
N GLU A 223 12.27 18.64 -5.28
CA GLU A 223 11.45 18.12 -4.17
C GLU A 223 11.33 16.59 -4.20
N VAL A 224 11.08 16.02 -5.39
CA VAL A 224 10.95 14.57 -5.60
C VAL A 224 12.29 13.86 -5.33
N GLN A 225 13.42 14.47 -5.70
CA GLN A 225 14.74 13.92 -5.40
C GLN A 225 14.96 13.86 -3.88
N GLY A 226 14.55 14.90 -3.14
CA GLY A 226 14.58 14.88 -1.68
C GLY A 226 13.77 13.72 -1.09
N TRP A 227 12.57 13.46 -1.62
CA TRP A 227 11.74 12.33 -1.19
C TRP A 227 12.40 10.96 -1.46
N VAL A 228 13.01 10.78 -2.65
CA VAL A 228 13.77 9.56 -2.98
C VAL A 228 14.88 9.33 -1.96
N ASP A 229 15.74 10.33 -1.76
CA ASP A 229 16.92 10.20 -0.92
C ASP A 229 16.55 9.91 0.53
N GLN A 230 15.54 10.61 1.05
CA GLN A 230 15.06 10.46 2.41
C GLN A 230 14.40 9.10 2.64
N THR A 231 13.50 8.68 1.76
CA THR A 231 12.72 7.45 1.92
C THR A 231 13.58 6.22 1.71
N SER A 232 14.43 6.21 0.68
CA SER A 232 15.36 5.10 0.42
C SER A 232 16.30 4.89 1.60
N ARG A 233 16.86 5.97 2.16
CA ARG A 233 17.74 5.90 3.33
C ARG A 233 16.97 5.39 4.55
N ALA A 234 15.79 5.94 4.82
CA ALA A 234 15.00 5.57 5.97
C ALA A 234 14.56 4.09 5.93
N ILE A 235 14.15 3.56 4.77
CA ILE A 235 13.89 2.13 4.60
C ILE A 235 15.15 1.32 4.93
N SER A 236 16.28 1.63 4.28
CA SER A 236 17.52 0.85 4.41
C SER A 236 18.09 0.82 5.83
N GLU A 237 18.04 1.96 6.53
CA GLU A 237 18.74 2.16 7.80
C GLU A 237 17.83 1.99 9.03
N ARG A 238 16.55 2.39 8.95
CA ARG A 238 15.65 2.42 10.11
C ARG A 238 14.73 1.22 10.21
N LEU A 239 14.33 0.66 9.07
CA LEU A 239 13.44 -0.49 9.02
C LEU A 239 14.20 -1.82 8.92
N TRP A 240 15.53 -1.82 8.86
CA TRP A 240 16.33 -3.04 8.84
C TRP A 240 16.70 -3.52 10.26
N CYS A 241 16.27 -4.73 10.63
CA CYS A 241 16.74 -5.37 11.86
C CYS A 241 18.02 -6.17 11.58
N GLU A 242 19.17 -5.63 11.97
CA GLU A 242 20.48 -6.29 11.77
C GLU A 242 20.59 -7.64 12.50
N ARG A 243 19.94 -7.78 13.66
CA ARG A 243 19.89 -9.03 14.43
C ARG A 243 19.00 -10.07 13.76
N CYS A 244 17.85 -9.64 13.23
CA CYS A 244 16.82 -10.49 12.67
C CYS A 244 17.08 -10.82 11.19
N LYS A 245 17.98 -10.06 10.54
CA LYS A 245 18.35 -10.19 9.13
C LYS A 245 17.14 -10.02 8.18
N GLN A 246 16.24 -9.11 8.54
CA GLN A 246 15.05 -8.77 7.76
C GLN A 246 14.70 -7.29 7.93
N PHE A 247 13.91 -6.77 7.00
CA PHE A 247 13.20 -5.51 7.19
C PHE A 247 11.96 -5.72 8.06
N GLU A 248 11.54 -4.73 8.84
CA GLU A 248 10.38 -4.79 9.74
C GLU A 248 9.54 -3.50 9.64
N ASP A 249 8.22 -3.64 9.73
CA ASP A 249 7.32 -2.49 9.89
C ASP A 249 7.56 -1.85 11.27
N MET A 250 7.27 -0.55 11.42
CA MET A 250 7.40 0.14 12.71
C MET A 250 6.04 0.61 13.21
N ASP A 251 5.65 0.14 14.39
CA ASP A 251 4.48 0.62 15.12
C ASP A 251 4.84 1.91 15.88
N LEU A 252 4.30 3.03 15.43
CA LEU A 252 4.55 4.35 16.00
C LEU A 252 3.80 4.56 17.32
N SER A 253 2.68 3.88 17.54
CA SER A 253 1.91 3.98 18.78
C SER A 253 2.72 3.47 19.98
N GLU A 254 3.57 2.46 19.76
CA GLU A 254 4.44 1.90 20.78
C GLU A 254 5.93 2.20 20.60
N GLY A 255 6.33 2.72 19.43
CA GLY A 255 7.74 2.91 19.06
C GLY A 255 8.52 1.60 18.94
N LYS A 256 7.88 0.54 18.42
CA LYS A 256 8.46 -0.81 18.33
C LYS A 256 8.36 -1.41 16.94
N PRO A 257 9.37 -2.19 16.50
CA PRO A 257 9.27 -2.95 15.27
C PRO A 257 8.22 -4.07 15.38
N LEU A 258 7.63 -4.42 14.25
CA LEU A 258 6.71 -5.54 14.09
C LEU A 258 7.47 -6.73 13.48
N HIS A 259 7.75 -7.71 14.32
CA HIS A 259 8.48 -8.91 13.96
C HIS A 259 7.60 -9.92 13.21
N THR A 260 7.32 -9.68 11.93
CA THR A 260 6.55 -10.58 11.08
C THR A 260 7.27 -10.95 9.81
N ALA A 261 7.15 -12.21 9.38
CA ALA A 261 7.82 -12.76 8.20
C ALA A 261 6.81 -12.87 7.04
N THR A 262 6.50 -11.74 6.42
CA THR A 262 5.56 -11.64 5.28
C THR A 262 6.31 -11.32 3.98
N ALA A 263 5.62 -11.44 2.85
CA ALA A 263 6.20 -11.03 1.57
C ALA A 263 6.48 -9.51 1.49
N ALA A 264 5.80 -8.69 2.31
CA ALA A 264 6.04 -7.25 2.39
C ALA A 264 7.48 -6.92 2.85
N ASN A 265 8.08 -7.79 3.65
CA ASN A 265 9.46 -7.64 4.13
C ASN A 265 10.49 -7.67 3.00
N PHE A 266 10.11 -8.15 1.80
CA PHE A 266 10.96 -8.17 0.61
C PHE A 266 10.83 -6.94 -0.30
N MET A 267 9.84 -6.08 -0.04
CA MET A 267 9.53 -4.93 -0.91
C MET A 267 10.61 -3.85 -1.00
N PRO A 268 11.56 -3.71 -0.05
CA PRO A 268 12.72 -2.83 -0.25
C PRO A 268 13.55 -3.15 -1.50
N LEU A 269 13.49 -4.39 -2.02
CA LEU A 269 14.07 -4.74 -3.33
C LEU A 269 13.35 -4.02 -4.48
N PHE A 270 12.01 -3.97 -4.44
CA PHE A 270 11.21 -3.30 -5.46
C PHE A 270 11.44 -1.78 -5.46
N ALA A 271 11.69 -1.21 -4.28
CA ALA A 271 12.07 0.18 -4.08
C ALA A 271 13.47 0.52 -4.61
N GLY A 272 14.38 -0.46 -4.68
CA GLY A 272 15.81 -0.21 -4.86
C GLY A 272 16.48 0.36 -3.61
N ALA A 273 15.87 0.19 -2.44
CA ALA A 273 16.31 0.78 -1.18
C ALA A 273 17.21 -0.16 -0.36
N ALA A 274 17.19 -1.46 -0.62
CA ALA A 274 18.09 -2.40 0.05
C ALA A 274 19.54 -2.23 -0.42
N SER A 275 20.51 -2.37 0.48
CA SER A 275 21.91 -2.53 0.10
C SER A 275 22.12 -3.88 -0.60
N LYS A 276 23.26 -4.06 -1.29
CA LYS A 276 23.58 -5.35 -1.94
C LYS A 276 23.64 -6.50 -0.93
N SER A 277 24.19 -6.27 0.27
CA SER A 277 24.25 -7.30 1.32
C SER A 277 22.89 -7.61 1.91
N GLN A 278 22.03 -6.59 2.11
CA GLN A 278 20.64 -6.79 2.52
C GLN A 278 19.89 -7.61 1.48
N ALA A 279 20.06 -7.29 0.19
CA ALA A 279 19.40 -7.99 -0.91
C ALA A 279 19.83 -9.46 -1.03
N GLU A 280 21.11 -9.77 -0.80
CA GLU A 280 21.61 -11.14 -0.77
C GLU A 280 20.95 -11.95 0.36
N ILE A 281 20.88 -11.39 1.56
CA ILE A 281 20.19 -12.02 2.70
C ILE A 281 18.71 -12.27 2.40
N MET A 282 18.04 -11.30 1.80
CA MET A 282 16.64 -11.42 1.40
C MET A 282 16.44 -12.50 0.34
N TYR A 283 17.34 -12.59 -0.64
CA TYR A 283 17.32 -13.64 -1.66
C TYR A 283 17.48 -15.03 -1.03
N GLU A 284 18.43 -15.21 -0.13
CA GLU A 284 18.62 -16.49 0.59
C GLU A 284 17.38 -16.85 1.44
N THR A 285 16.74 -15.86 2.06
CA THR A 285 15.51 -16.06 2.84
C THR A 285 14.34 -16.48 1.94
N LEU A 286 14.20 -15.85 0.77
CA LEU A 286 13.22 -16.25 -0.23
C LEU A 286 13.50 -17.68 -0.69
N ASN A 287 14.76 -18.00 -0.97
CA ASN A 287 15.26 -19.32 -1.38
C ASN A 287 15.37 -20.32 -0.22
N SER A 288 14.40 -20.31 0.69
CA SER A 288 14.37 -21.19 1.85
C SER A 288 13.02 -21.90 1.99
N VAL A 289 12.93 -22.82 2.94
CA VAL A 289 11.68 -23.51 3.28
C VAL A 289 10.59 -22.56 3.80
N SER A 290 10.94 -21.36 4.24
CA SER A 290 9.99 -20.37 4.74
C SER A 290 9.11 -19.77 3.65
N PHE A 291 9.63 -19.57 2.44
CA PHE A 291 8.87 -18.94 1.36
C PHE A 291 8.84 -19.80 0.11
N CYS A 292 10.01 -20.17 -0.42
CA CYS A 292 10.09 -20.95 -1.64
C CYS A 292 11.54 -21.42 -1.87
N ALA A 293 11.89 -22.68 -1.66
CA ALA A 293 13.20 -23.16 -2.10
C ALA A 293 13.24 -23.17 -3.63
N LEU A 294 13.74 -22.09 -4.25
CA LEU A 294 13.65 -21.71 -5.67
C LEU A 294 14.33 -22.71 -6.64
N HIS A 295 14.80 -23.85 -6.14
CA HIS A 295 15.46 -24.90 -6.91
C HIS A 295 14.88 -26.30 -6.69
N GLN A 296 13.79 -26.44 -5.92
CA GLN A 296 13.14 -27.73 -5.66
C GLN A 296 12.03 -28.09 -6.68
N GLY A 297 11.96 -27.37 -7.82
CA GLY A 297 11.14 -27.72 -8.99
C GLY A 297 9.63 -27.55 -8.85
N ASN A 298 9.11 -27.42 -7.62
CA ASN A 298 7.67 -27.36 -7.32
C ASN A 298 7.19 -26.01 -6.78
N CYS A 299 8.05 -25.00 -6.77
CA CYS A 299 7.72 -23.70 -6.21
C CYS A 299 7.95 -22.59 -7.26
N PHE A 300 6.85 -22.00 -7.74
CA PHE A 300 6.85 -21.02 -8.83
C PHE A 300 6.50 -19.60 -8.37
N THR A 301 6.06 -19.44 -7.11
CA THR A 301 5.52 -18.19 -6.59
C THR A 301 5.75 -18.09 -5.08
N ILE A 302 5.97 -16.86 -4.60
CA ILE A 302 6.19 -16.55 -3.20
C ILE A 302 4.83 -16.39 -2.47
N PRO A 303 4.57 -17.17 -1.40
CA PRO A 303 3.40 -16.99 -0.55
C PRO A 303 3.50 -15.68 0.23
N ASN A 304 2.36 -15.14 0.68
CA ASN A 304 2.39 -13.86 1.39
C ASN A 304 2.94 -13.94 2.83
N TYR A 305 3.03 -15.15 3.39
CA TYR A 305 3.47 -15.37 4.77
C TYR A 305 4.36 -16.60 4.85
N ASP A 306 5.29 -16.58 5.81
CA ASP A 306 6.24 -17.66 6.08
C ASP A 306 5.51 -18.98 6.37
N MET A 307 5.71 -19.97 5.49
CA MET A 307 5.08 -21.29 5.52
C MET A 307 5.46 -22.13 6.73
N THR A 308 6.50 -21.74 7.47
CA THR A 308 6.96 -22.44 8.67
C THR A 308 6.30 -21.94 9.95
N ARG A 309 5.45 -20.91 9.85
CA ARG A 309 4.73 -20.34 11.00
C ARG A 309 3.52 -21.20 11.36
N ASP A 310 3.30 -21.39 12.66
CA ASP A 310 2.17 -22.18 13.18
C ASP A 310 0.80 -21.59 12.77
N ASP A 311 0.74 -20.28 12.53
CA ASP A 311 -0.46 -19.55 12.11
C ASP A 311 -0.52 -19.27 10.60
N PHE A 312 0.35 -19.93 9.80
CA PHE A 312 0.23 -19.91 8.35
C PHE A 312 -1.06 -20.58 7.90
N ASP A 313 -1.82 -19.88 7.05
CA ASP A 313 -3.07 -20.40 6.49
C ASP A 313 -3.07 -20.23 4.97
N PRO A 314 -3.02 -21.33 4.18
CA PRO A 314 -2.95 -21.27 2.72
C PRO A 314 -4.25 -20.80 2.04
N LYS A 315 -5.34 -20.59 2.80
CA LYS A 315 -6.65 -20.17 2.29
C LYS A 315 -7.06 -18.79 2.79
N ASN A 316 -6.52 -18.37 3.93
CA ASN A 316 -6.94 -17.11 4.56
C ASN A 316 -6.20 -15.90 3.99
N TYR A 317 -6.75 -15.35 2.91
CA TYR A 317 -6.46 -14.00 2.41
C TYR A 317 -4.97 -13.58 2.39
N TRP A 318 -4.50 -12.73 3.31
CA TRP A 318 -3.09 -12.28 3.37
C TRP A 318 -2.20 -13.08 4.34
N ARG A 319 -2.71 -14.17 4.93
CA ARG A 319 -2.00 -15.04 5.90
C ARG A 319 -1.33 -16.26 5.29
N GLY A 320 -1.21 -16.31 3.96
CA GLY A 320 -0.53 -17.43 3.29
C GLY A 320 -0.70 -17.48 1.78
N PRO A 321 -1.90 -17.22 1.20
CA PRO A 321 -2.10 -17.29 -0.24
C PRO A 321 -1.08 -16.49 -1.05
N VAL A 322 -0.87 -16.95 -2.29
CA VAL A 322 -0.02 -16.29 -3.26
C VAL A 322 -0.77 -15.15 -3.94
N TRP A 323 -0.13 -13.98 -4.02
CA TRP A 323 -0.69 -12.80 -4.65
C TRP A 323 0.16 -12.36 -5.86
N ILE A 324 -0.48 -12.29 -7.03
CA ILE A 324 0.20 -12.02 -8.31
C ILE A 324 0.82 -10.61 -8.34
N ASN A 325 0.15 -9.61 -7.77
CA ASN A 325 0.67 -8.25 -7.68
C ASN A 325 1.94 -8.18 -6.81
N ILE A 326 1.98 -8.87 -5.66
CA ILE A 326 3.18 -8.95 -4.81
C ILE A 326 4.31 -9.64 -5.56
N ASN A 327 4.04 -10.79 -6.17
CA ASN A 327 5.03 -11.54 -6.95
C ASN A 327 5.56 -10.73 -8.15
N TRP A 328 4.71 -9.93 -8.80
CA TRP A 328 5.11 -9.03 -9.89
C TRP A 328 6.02 -7.88 -9.42
N MET A 329 5.79 -7.33 -8.23
CA MET A 329 6.70 -6.34 -7.64
C MET A 329 8.02 -6.98 -7.22
N LEU A 330 7.95 -8.15 -6.57
CA LEU A 330 9.12 -8.87 -6.11
C LEU A 330 10.04 -9.31 -7.26
N SER A 331 9.46 -9.85 -8.34
CA SER A 331 10.20 -10.23 -9.54
C SER A 331 10.98 -9.04 -10.11
N GLN A 332 10.38 -7.85 -10.17
CA GLN A 332 11.09 -6.66 -10.63
C GLN A 332 12.21 -6.23 -9.68
N GLY A 333 11.97 -6.33 -8.37
CA GLY A 333 12.99 -6.06 -7.35
C GLY A 333 14.19 -6.98 -7.53
N LEU A 334 13.95 -8.29 -7.56
CA LEU A 334 14.99 -9.31 -7.76
C LEU A 334 15.79 -9.08 -9.05
N THR A 335 15.11 -8.85 -10.18
CA THR A 335 15.79 -8.53 -11.45
C THR A 335 16.64 -7.25 -11.34
N GLY A 336 16.17 -6.24 -10.60
CA GLY A 336 16.92 -5.01 -10.36
C GLY A 336 18.22 -5.21 -9.58
N TYR A 337 18.31 -6.27 -8.76
CA TYR A 337 19.50 -6.65 -8.00
C TYR A 337 20.33 -7.75 -8.68
N GLY A 338 19.87 -8.29 -9.82
CA GLY A 338 20.61 -9.26 -10.62
C GLY A 338 20.34 -10.73 -10.27
N TYR A 339 19.22 -11.02 -9.60
CA TYR A 339 18.75 -12.38 -9.29
C TYR A 339 17.77 -12.92 -10.33
#